data_AF-A0A3D3DQJ0-F1
#
_entry.id   AF-A0A3D3DQJ0-F1
#
_cell.length_a   1.000
_cell.length_b   1.000
_cell.length_c   1.000
_cell.angle_alpha   90.00
_cell.angle_beta   90.00
_cell.angle_gamma   90.00
#
_symmetry.space_group_name_H-M   'P 1'
#
loop_
_entity.id
_entity.type
_entity.pdbx_description
1 polymer ?
#
loop_
_entity_poly.entity_id
_entity_poly.type
_entity_poly.pdbx_seq_one_letter_code
_entity_poly.pdbx_strand_id
1 'polypeptide(L)'
;RQAAGDRVALGRADLERRQRRHALALKLGRPGELSSDLVVPDLSAYRDREVPEYNDIIDEAIATSSILKAHRANVASAQAKVSIAQKLNSPVLSADFEAREYHDSSFSSRDRYRLNFKFIMPLLDGTHVRDTEVALAENALAQKQAELLMAEYGVREDVLSLISDLLVNRAAIVAAEADETYRSYYQDR
;
A
#
# COMPACT_ATOMS: atom_id res chain seq x y z
N ARG A 1 -14.21 19.98 47.68
CA ARG A 1 -14.33 18.91 46.64
C ARG A 1 -14.12 19.45 45.22
N GLN A 2 -14.64 20.63 44.86
CA GLN A 2 -14.38 21.28 43.56
C GLN A 2 -12.89 21.42 43.18
N ALA A 3 -12.04 21.92 44.08
CA ALA A 3 -10.61 22.11 43.81
C ALA A 3 -9.81 20.83 43.49
N ALA A 4 -10.29 19.65 43.91
CA ALA A 4 -9.66 18.37 43.56
C ALA A 4 -10.09 17.89 42.16
N GLY A 5 -11.34 18.16 41.77
CA GLY A 5 -11.84 17.88 40.42
C GLY A 5 -11.13 18.73 39.36
N ASP A 6 -10.91 20.02 39.64
CA ASP A 6 -10.24 20.94 38.72
C ASP A 6 -8.77 20.55 38.46
N ARG A 7 -8.06 20.07 39.48
CA ARG A 7 -6.68 19.56 39.33
C ARG A 7 -6.61 18.31 38.46
N VAL A 8 -7.60 17.41 38.58
CA VAL A 8 -7.67 16.20 37.75
C VAL A 8 -7.98 16.57 36.29
N ALA A 9 -8.88 17.52 36.06
CA ALA A 9 -9.20 18.02 34.72
C ALA A 9 -7.99 18.68 34.04
N LEU A 10 -7.27 19.55 34.76
CA LEU A 10 -6.05 20.19 34.28
C LEU A 10 -4.94 19.17 33.96
N GLY A 11 -4.73 18.19 34.85
CA GLY A 11 -3.75 17.13 34.64
C GLY A 11 -4.06 16.26 33.41
N ARG A 12 -5.35 15.93 33.19
CA ARG A 12 -5.80 15.21 31.99
C ARG A 12 -5.54 16.01 30.72
N ALA A 13 -5.93 17.29 30.70
CA ALA A 13 -5.71 18.16 29.55
C ALA A 13 -4.22 18.30 29.20
N ASP A 14 -3.34 18.35 30.21
CA ASP A 14 -1.90 18.43 29.98
C ASP A 14 -1.31 17.14 29.38
N LEU A 15 -1.74 15.98 29.89
CA LEU A 15 -1.36 14.68 29.34
C LEU A 15 -1.84 14.53 27.89
N GLU A 16 -3.08 14.90 27.58
CA GLU A 16 -3.60 14.87 26.21
C GLU A 16 -2.79 15.78 25.27
N ARG A 17 -2.45 16.99 25.70
CA ARG A 17 -1.59 17.90 24.90
C ARG A 17 -0.23 17.29 24.63
N ARG A 18 0.42 16.73 25.66
CA ARG A 18 1.73 16.07 25.51
C ARG A 18 1.65 14.88 24.55
N GLN A 19 0.62 14.05 24.66
CA GLN A 19 0.39 12.91 23.77
C GLN A 19 0.19 13.35 22.32
N ARG A 20 -0.63 14.38 22.06
CA ARG A 20 -0.84 14.91 20.70
C ARG A 20 0.43 15.50 20.09
N ARG A 21 1.22 16.24 20.88
CA ARG A 21 2.51 16.78 20.44
C ARG A 21 3.52 15.69 20.14
N HIS A 22 3.53 14.62 20.95
CA HIS A 22 4.37 13.46 20.68
C HIS A 22 3.97 12.78 19.36
N ALA A 23 2.67 12.56 19.14
CA ALA A 23 2.17 12.01 17.89
C ALA A 23 2.54 12.87 16.67
N LEU A 24 2.47 14.20 16.78
CA LEU A 24 2.92 15.12 15.73
C LEU A 24 4.43 14.99 15.48
N ALA A 25 5.24 14.97 16.53
CA ALA A 25 6.69 14.85 16.45
C ALA A 25 7.11 13.56 15.72
N LEU A 26 6.43 12.44 15.99
CA LEU A 26 6.60 11.19 15.26
C LEU A 26 6.25 11.33 13.77
N LYS A 27 5.11 11.95 13.45
CA LYS A 27 4.66 12.16 12.06
C LYS A 27 5.60 13.07 11.25
N LEU A 28 6.27 14.01 11.91
CA LEU A 28 7.24 14.92 11.28
C LEU A 28 8.66 14.34 11.20
N GLY A 29 8.89 13.12 11.71
CA GLY A 29 10.21 12.51 11.75
C GLY A 29 11.17 13.16 12.76
N ARG A 30 10.63 13.80 13.80
CA ARG A 30 11.41 14.47 14.86
C ARG A 30 11.06 13.91 16.25
N PRO A 31 11.27 12.62 16.51
CA PRO A 31 10.93 12.01 17.79
C PRO A 31 11.66 12.71 18.94
N GLY A 32 10.96 12.98 20.04
CA GLY A 32 11.51 13.67 21.22
C GLY A 32 11.47 15.20 21.15
N GLU A 33 11.25 15.79 19.97
CA GLU A 33 11.11 17.24 19.80
C GLU A 33 9.63 17.65 19.88
N LEU A 34 9.14 17.82 21.10
CA LEU A 34 7.77 18.29 21.35
C LEU A 34 7.69 19.81 21.16
N SER A 35 7.15 20.27 20.03
CA SER A 35 7.00 21.71 19.77
C SER A 35 6.22 22.40 20.91
N SER A 36 6.78 23.48 21.46
CA SER A 36 6.12 24.36 22.44
C SER A 36 4.99 25.13 21.80
N ASP A 37 5.19 25.52 20.54
CA ASP A 37 4.35 26.45 19.79
C ASP A 37 3.69 25.72 18.63
N LEU A 38 2.36 25.81 18.58
CA LEU A 38 1.55 25.27 17.50
C LEU A 38 0.79 26.44 16.88
N VAL A 39 0.95 26.61 15.58
CA VAL A 39 0.18 27.56 14.80
C VAL A 39 -0.98 26.80 14.18
N VAL A 40 -2.18 27.35 14.26
CA VAL A 40 -3.34 26.79 13.56
C VAL A 40 -3.11 27.00 12.07
N PRO A 41 -3.11 25.94 11.24
CA PRO A 41 -2.93 26.11 9.81
C PRO A 41 -4.09 26.93 9.24
N ASP A 42 -3.81 27.72 8.20
CA ASP A 42 -4.89 28.37 7.46
C ASP A 42 -5.68 27.30 6.70
N LEU A 43 -6.93 27.08 7.12
CA LEU A 43 -7.84 26.10 6.53
C LEU A 43 -8.89 26.77 5.62
N SER A 44 -8.79 28.08 5.37
CA SER A 44 -9.76 28.82 4.55
C SER A 44 -9.93 28.22 3.15
N ALA A 45 -8.81 27.84 2.50
CA ALA A 45 -8.81 27.21 1.18
C ALA A 45 -9.60 25.89 1.10
N TYR A 46 -9.78 25.20 2.22
CA TYR A 46 -10.53 23.94 2.28
C TYR A 46 -11.98 24.14 2.73
N ARG A 47 -12.31 25.30 3.32
CA ARG A 47 -13.66 25.60 3.82
C ARG A 47 -14.65 25.71 2.66
N ASP A 48 -14.26 26.31 1.55
CA ASP A 48 -15.21 26.55 0.45
C ASP A 48 -15.20 25.44 -0.61
N ARG A 49 -14.38 24.41 -0.40
CA ARG A 49 -14.33 23.26 -1.29
C ARG A 49 -15.57 22.39 -1.08
N GLU A 50 -16.30 22.17 -2.17
CA GLU A 50 -17.43 21.23 -2.17
C GLU A 50 -16.93 19.81 -1.89
N VAL A 51 -17.67 19.11 -1.01
CA VAL A 51 -17.40 17.70 -0.75
C VAL A 51 -17.97 16.91 -1.91
N PRO A 52 -17.16 16.13 -2.65
CA PRO A 52 -17.66 15.39 -3.80
C PRO A 52 -18.59 14.25 -3.38
N GLU A 53 -19.50 13.87 -4.27
CA GLU A 53 -20.32 12.69 -4.12
C GLU A 53 -19.50 11.41 -4.31
N TYR A 54 -19.85 10.34 -3.58
CA TYR A 54 -19.11 9.08 -3.61
C TYR A 54 -18.98 8.49 -5.02
N ASN A 55 -20.10 8.47 -5.76
CA ASN A 55 -20.16 7.89 -7.10
C ASN A 55 -19.33 8.68 -8.12
N ASP A 56 -19.04 9.96 -7.86
CA ASP A 56 -18.31 10.81 -8.79
C ASP A 56 -16.79 10.58 -8.72
N ILE A 57 -16.28 10.12 -7.57
CA ILE A 57 -14.83 9.99 -7.35
C ILE A 57 -14.33 8.56 -7.20
N ILE A 58 -15.21 7.58 -6.94
CA ILE A 58 -14.77 6.23 -6.58
C ILE A 58 -13.96 5.55 -7.68
N ASP A 59 -14.37 5.69 -8.94
CA ASP A 59 -13.67 5.08 -10.06
C ASP A 59 -12.27 5.70 -10.26
N GLU A 60 -12.13 7.01 -10.07
CA GLU A 60 -10.84 7.69 -10.09
C GLU A 60 -9.96 7.25 -8.91
N ALA A 61 -10.52 7.14 -7.71
CA ALA A 61 -9.81 6.64 -6.54
C ALA A 61 -9.31 5.20 -6.74
N ILE A 62 -10.11 4.31 -7.33
CA ILE A 62 -9.72 2.94 -7.65
C ILE A 62 -8.65 2.91 -8.76
N ALA A 63 -8.73 3.79 -9.74
CA ALA A 63 -7.77 3.88 -10.84
C ALA A 63 -6.40 4.38 -10.36
N THR A 64 -6.38 5.40 -9.49
CA THR A 64 -5.16 6.09 -9.04
C THR A 64 -4.54 5.54 -7.76
N SER A 65 -5.26 4.68 -7.02
CA SER A 65 -4.76 4.09 -5.77
C SER A 65 -3.44 3.34 -5.94
N SER A 66 -2.43 3.80 -5.20
CA SER A 66 -1.10 3.18 -5.14
C SER A 66 -1.14 1.78 -4.51
N ILE A 67 -2.01 1.58 -3.53
CA ILE A 67 -2.25 0.27 -2.88
C ILE A 67 -2.78 -0.72 -3.91
N LEU A 68 -3.81 -0.34 -4.68
CA LEU A 68 -4.35 -1.22 -5.72
C LEU A 68 -3.36 -1.47 -6.85
N LYS A 69 -2.54 -0.47 -7.21
CA LYS A 69 -1.44 -0.66 -8.17
C LYS A 69 -0.46 -1.73 -7.70
N ALA A 70 -0.09 -1.75 -6.41
CA ALA A 70 0.78 -2.78 -5.84
C ALA A 70 0.12 -4.17 -5.89
N HIS A 71 -1.16 -4.28 -5.52
CA HIS A 71 -1.88 -5.56 -5.61
C HIS A 71 -2.02 -6.07 -7.05
N ARG A 72 -2.29 -5.20 -8.02
CA ARG A 72 -2.32 -5.55 -9.45
C ARG A 72 -0.96 -6.08 -9.93
N ALA A 73 0.14 -5.46 -9.48
CA ALA A 73 1.49 -5.94 -9.79
C ALA A 73 1.75 -7.34 -9.16
N ASN A 74 1.27 -7.58 -7.95
CA ASN A 74 1.37 -8.89 -7.30
C ASN A 74 0.59 -9.98 -8.06
N VAL A 75 -0.62 -9.65 -8.56
CA VAL A 75 -1.40 -10.56 -9.42
C VAL A 75 -0.65 -10.84 -10.72
N ALA A 76 -0.12 -9.81 -11.40
CA ALA A 76 0.66 -9.99 -12.62
C ALA A 76 1.90 -10.87 -12.40
N SER A 77 2.59 -10.71 -11.27
CA SER A 77 3.72 -11.58 -10.89
C SER A 77 3.26 -13.03 -10.66
N ALA A 78 2.13 -13.25 -9.98
CA ALA A 78 1.59 -14.59 -9.77
C ALA A 78 1.16 -15.27 -11.09
N GLN A 79 0.56 -14.51 -12.02
CA GLN A 79 0.25 -15.00 -13.38
C GLN A 79 1.51 -15.42 -14.14
N ALA A 80 2.58 -14.63 -14.05
CA ALA A 80 3.86 -14.99 -14.65
C ALA A 80 4.42 -16.29 -14.05
N LYS A 81 4.30 -16.50 -12.74
CA LYS A 81 4.72 -17.75 -12.09
C LYS A 81 3.93 -18.96 -12.57
N VAL A 82 2.60 -18.85 -12.73
CA VAL A 82 1.78 -19.92 -13.32
C VAL A 82 2.28 -20.25 -14.73
N SER A 83 2.54 -19.25 -15.56
CA SER A 83 3.06 -19.46 -16.93
C SER A 83 4.43 -20.15 -16.94
N ILE A 84 5.27 -19.90 -15.95
CA ILE A 84 6.58 -20.55 -15.80
C ILE A 84 6.38 -22.01 -15.36
N ALA A 85 5.50 -22.26 -14.38
CA ALA A 85 5.19 -23.60 -13.90
C ALA A 85 4.65 -24.49 -15.03
N GLN A 86 3.76 -23.96 -15.88
CA GLN A 86 3.23 -24.67 -17.04
C GLN A 86 4.33 -25.04 -18.06
N LYS A 87 5.37 -24.19 -18.19
CA LYS A 87 6.51 -24.44 -19.08
C LYS A 87 7.49 -25.50 -18.55
N LEU A 88 7.37 -25.96 -17.31
CA LEU A 88 8.19 -27.05 -16.79
C LEU A 88 7.99 -28.37 -17.57
N ASN A 89 6.86 -28.52 -18.26
CA ASN A 89 6.57 -29.65 -19.16
C ASN A 89 7.00 -29.40 -20.61
N SER A 90 7.66 -28.28 -20.92
CA SER A 90 8.13 -27.96 -22.27
C SER A 90 9.58 -28.42 -22.47
N PRO A 91 9.96 -28.83 -23.70
CA PRO A 91 11.35 -29.08 -24.02
C PRO A 91 12.19 -27.79 -23.88
N VAL A 92 13.42 -27.96 -23.39
CA VAL A 92 14.39 -26.86 -23.26
C VAL A 92 15.55 -27.10 -24.23
N LEU A 93 15.83 -26.11 -25.07
CA LEU A 93 17.02 -26.06 -25.92
C LEU A 93 17.94 -24.93 -25.43
N SER A 94 19.15 -25.28 -25.01
CA SER A 94 20.18 -24.30 -24.67
C SER A 94 21.37 -24.41 -25.62
N ALA A 95 22.04 -23.28 -25.85
CA ALA A 95 23.25 -23.20 -26.64
C ALA A 95 24.33 -22.48 -25.82
N ASP A 96 25.46 -23.14 -25.61
CA ASP A 96 26.57 -22.61 -24.81
C ASP A 96 27.80 -22.45 -25.71
N PHE A 97 28.34 -21.23 -25.77
CA PHE A 97 29.58 -20.94 -26.46
C PHE A 97 30.71 -20.78 -25.45
N GLU A 98 31.81 -21.47 -25.67
CA GLU A 98 32.97 -21.48 -24.79
C GLU A 98 34.23 -21.15 -25.59
N ALA A 99 35.02 -20.19 -25.10
CA ALA A 99 36.35 -19.86 -25.59
C ALA A 99 37.38 -20.15 -24.50
N ARG A 100 38.40 -20.95 -24.81
CA ARG A 100 39.41 -21.42 -23.83
C ARG A 100 40.81 -21.09 -24.32
N GLU A 101 41.62 -20.55 -23.43
CA GLU A 101 43.05 -20.35 -23.64
C GLU A 101 43.83 -21.38 -22.80
N TYR A 102 44.80 -22.05 -23.44
CA TYR A 102 45.64 -23.06 -22.79
C TYR A 102 47.09 -22.58 -22.85
N HIS A 103 47.77 -22.57 -21.70
CA HIS A 103 49.16 -22.09 -21.59
C HIS A 103 50.23 -23.15 -21.91
N ASP A 104 49.84 -24.37 -22.26
CA ASP A 104 50.78 -25.47 -22.58
C ASP A 104 50.87 -25.69 -24.10
N SER A 105 52.04 -25.42 -24.67
CA SER A 105 52.30 -25.41 -26.12
C SER A 105 52.72 -26.78 -26.69
N SER A 106 52.74 -27.83 -25.87
CA SER A 106 53.26 -29.15 -26.26
C SER A 106 52.31 -29.99 -27.14
N PHE A 107 51.03 -29.60 -27.28
CA PHE A 107 50.05 -30.32 -28.12
C PHE A 107 49.20 -29.37 -28.99
N SER A 108 49.40 -29.43 -30.32
CA SER A 108 48.78 -28.57 -31.35
C SER A 108 47.28 -28.83 -31.65
N SER A 109 46.56 -29.59 -30.84
CA SER A 109 45.22 -30.11 -31.19
C SER A 109 44.22 -30.00 -30.04
N ARG A 110 43.96 -28.78 -29.54
CA ARG A 110 42.87 -28.57 -28.56
C ARG A 110 41.91 -27.48 -29.03
N ASP A 111 40.62 -27.78 -28.95
CA ASP A 111 39.51 -26.89 -29.32
C ASP A 111 39.58 -25.60 -28.51
N ARG A 112 39.95 -24.49 -29.16
CA ARG A 112 39.96 -23.14 -28.58
C ARG A 112 38.56 -22.53 -28.49
N TYR A 113 37.65 -23.00 -29.33
CA TYR A 113 36.25 -22.57 -29.38
C TYR A 113 35.36 -23.81 -29.40
N ARG A 114 34.29 -23.79 -28.61
CA ARG A 114 33.30 -24.86 -28.56
C ARG A 114 31.90 -24.26 -28.53
N LEU A 115 31.01 -24.83 -29.33
CA LEU A 115 29.58 -24.54 -29.31
C LEU A 115 28.87 -25.83 -28.90
N ASN A 116 28.14 -25.80 -27.78
CA ASN A 116 27.36 -26.92 -27.28
C ASN A 116 25.87 -26.62 -27.44
N PHE A 117 25.11 -27.56 -27.98
CA PHE A 117 23.65 -27.52 -27.97
C PHE A 117 23.15 -28.61 -27.03
N LYS A 118 22.30 -28.24 -26.06
CA LYS A 118 21.70 -29.18 -25.11
C LYS A 118 20.19 -29.13 -25.24
N PHE A 119 19.60 -30.26 -25.61
CA PHE A 119 18.16 -30.44 -25.70
C PHE A 119 17.67 -31.36 -24.59
N ILE A 120 16.73 -30.89 -23.77
CA ILE A 120 16.12 -31.65 -22.68
C ILE A 120 14.64 -31.78 -22.97
N MET A 121 14.17 -33.02 -23.20
CA MET A 121 12.75 -33.34 -23.34
C MET A 121 12.27 -34.10 -22.11
N PRO A 122 11.38 -33.51 -21.29
CA PRO A 122 10.73 -34.25 -20.22
C PRO A 122 9.68 -35.23 -20.79
N LEU A 123 9.89 -36.55 -20.63
CA LEU A 123 8.99 -37.57 -21.17
C LEU A 123 7.94 -38.08 -20.17
N LEU A 124 8.31 -38.23 -18.90
CA LEU A 124 7.44 -38.69 -17.82
C LEU A 124 7.83 -38.01 -16.51
N ASP A 125 6.83 -37.67 -15.70
CA ASP A 125 7.01 -37.22 -14.32
C ASP A 125 6.29 -38.22 -13.39
N GLY A 126 7.00 -39.28 -13.00
CA GLY A 126 6.44 -40.34 -12.16
C GLY A 126 6.03 -39.90 -10.75
N THR A 127 6.39 -38.67 -10.36
CA THR A 127 6.13 -38.11 -9.04
C THR A 127 5.04 -37.02 -9.02
N HIS A 128 4.45 -36.68 -10.18
CA HIS A 128 3.48 -35.58 -10.35
C HIS A 128 3.97 -34.22 -9.81
N VAL A 129 5.27 -34.05 -9.61
CA VAL A 129 5.86 -32.86 -8.99
C VAL A 129 5.51 -31.62 -9.82
N ARG A 130 5.51 -31.73 -11.14
CA ARG A 130 5.17 -30.61 -12.02
C ARG A 130 3.71 -30.21 -11.97
N ASP A 131 2.80 -31.18 -11.90
CA ASP A 131 1.36 -30.89 -11.75
C ASP A 131 1.09 -30.22 -10.40
N THR A 132 1.80 -30.65 -9.34
CA THR A 132 1.72 -29.98 -8.04
C THR A 132 2.26 -28.55 -8.08
N GLU A 133 3.36 -28.27 -8.79
CA GLU A 133 3.89 -26.91 -8.96
C GLU A 133 2.92 -25.98 -9.69
N VAL A 134 2.24 -26.47 -10.73
CA VAL A 134 1.19 -25.69 -11.42
C VAL A 134 0.03 -25.40 -10.46
N ALA A 135 -0.47 -26.42 -9.75
CA ALA A 135 -1.58 -26.25 -8.82
C ALA A 135 -1.24 -25.27 -7.67
N LEU A 136 -0.01 -25.34 -7.14
CA LEU A 136 0.46 -24.40 -6.12
C LEU A 136 0.56 -22.97 -6.67
N ALA A 137 1.06 -22.79 -7.89
CA ALA A 137 1.12 -21.49 -8.53
C ALA A 137 -0.27 -20.90 -8.80
N GLU A 138 -1.23 -21.73 -9.22
CA GLU A 138 -2.62 -21.33 -9.45
C GLU A 138 -3.33 -20.96 -8.14
N ASN A 139 -3.10 -21.73 -7.07
CA ASN A 139 -3.62 -21.39 -5.74
C ASN A 139 -3.07 -20.05 -5.25
N ALA A 140 -1.76 -19.81 -5.41
CA ALA A 140 -1.13 -18.54 -5.08
C ALA A 140 -1.71 -17.38 -5.91
N LEU A 141 -1.99 -17.59 -7.20
CA LEU A 141 -2.66 -16.60 -8.05
C LEU A 141 -4.07 -16.28 -7.53
N ALA A 142 -4.87 -17.29 -7.22
CA ALA A 142 -6.21 -17.11 -6.67
C ALA A 142 -6.18 -16.31 -5.36
N GLN A 143 -5.20 -16.59 -4.48
CA GLN A 143 -4.99 -15.81 -3.27
C GLN A 143 -4.67 -14.35 -3.57
N LYS A 144 -3.77 -14.06 -4.54
CA LYS A 144 -3.44 -12.68 -4.91
C LYS A 144 -4.60 -11.93 -5.55
N GLN A 145 -5.46 -12.62 -6.29
CA GLN A 145 -6.69 -12.04 -6.83
C GLN A 145 -7.68 -11.70 -5.71
N ALA A 146 -7.84 -12.59 -4.72
CA ALA A 146 -8.68 -12.31 -3.54
C ALA A 146 -8.14 -11.13 -2.72
N GLU A 147 -6.82 -11.04 -2.52
CA GLU A 147 -6.18 -9.89 -1.85
C GLU A 147 -6.44 -8.58 -2.60
N LEU A 148 -6.36 -8.57 -3.93
CA LEU A 148 -6.69 -7.38 -4.73
C LEU A 148 -8.16 -6.96 -4.55
N LEU A 149 -9.08 -7.92 -4.56
CA LEU A 149 -10.50 -7.65 -4.38
C LEU A 149 -10.79 -7.08 -2.98
N MET A 150 -10.21 -7.67 -1.94
CA MET A 150 -10.32 -7.15 -0.57
C MET A 150 -9.75 -5.74 -0.44
N ALA A 151 -8.61 -5.46 -1.08
CA ALA A 151 -8.04 -4.13 -1.09
C ALA A 151 -8.95 -3.12 -1.81
N GLU A 152 -9.64 -3.51 -2.89
CA GLU A 152 -10.60 -2.65 -3.58
C GLU A 152 -11.79 -2.31 -2.69
N TYR A 153 -12.34 -3.29 -1.95
CA TYR A 153 -13.37 -3.03 -0.96
C TYR A 153 -12.89 -2.11 0.16
N GLY A 154 -11.64 -2.27 0.61
CA GLY A 154 -11.03 -1.35 1.57
C GLY A 154 -10.99 0.09 1.05
N VAL A 155 -10.56 0.30 -0.21
CA VAL A 155 -10.57 1.65 -0.82
C VAL A 155 -11.98 2.22 -0.92
N ARG A 156 -12.97 1.40 -1.31
CA ARG A 156 -14.37 1.83 -1.39
C ARG A 156 -14.89 2.30 -0.03
N GLU A 157 -14.64 1.52 1.01
CA GLU A 157 -15.03 1.85 2.39
C GLU A 157 -14.31 3.12 2.88
N ASP A 158 -13.00 3.22 2.67
CA ASP A 158 -12.21 4.38 3.09
C ASP A 158 -12.71 5.67 2.44
N VAL A 159 -13.05 5.62 1.14
CA VAL A 159 -13.60 6.78 0.41
C VAL A 159 -14.96 7.17 0.95
N LEU A 160 -15.85 6.20 1.18
CA LEU A 160 -17.19 6.46 1.74
C LEU A 160 -17.10 7.04 3.16
N SER A 161 -16.24 6.47 4.01
CA SER A 161 -16.00 6.96 5.37
C SER A 161 -15.48 8.39 5.33
N LEU A 162 -14.50 8.69 4.48
CA LEU A 162 -13.90 10.02 4.40
C LEU A 162 -14.91 11.08 3.95
N ILE A 163 -15.75 10.77 2.95
CA ILE A 163 -16.82 11.68 2.51
C ILE A 163 -17.80 11.91 3.66
N SER A 164 -18.23 10.84 4.33
CA SER A 164 -19.17 10.92 5.46
C SER A 164 -18.62 11.78 6.59
N ASP A 165 -17.36 11.58 6.97
CA ASP A 165 -16.68 12.36 8.00
C ASP A 165 -16.56 13.84 7.60
N LEU A 166 -16.27 14.14 6.33
CA LEU A 166 -16.24 15.52 5.84
C LEU A 166 -17.61 16.20 5.93
N LEU A 167 -18.68 15.50 5.56
CA LEU A 167 -20.05 16.02 5.66
C LEU A 167 -20.46 16.26 7.12
N VAL A 168 -20.15 15.32 8.03
CA VAL A 168 -20.41 15.48 9.47
C VAL A 168 -19.63 16.67 10.03
N ASN A 169 -18.35 16.81 9.68
CA ASN A 169 -17.53 17.95 10.10
C ASN A 169 -18.08 19.28 9.56
N ARG A 170 -18.58 19.30 8.32
CA ARG A 170 -19.23 20.49 7.73
C ARG A 170 -20.48 20.88 8.51
N ALA A 171 -21.35 19.91 8.83
CA ALA A 171 -22.54 20.16 9.64
C ALA A 171 -22.19 20.67 11.05
N ALA A 172 -21.14 20.11 11.67
CA ALA A 172 -20.65 20.55 12.98
C ALA A 172 -20.14 21.99 12.97
N ILE A 173 -19.45 22.42 11.90
CA ILE A 173 -19.02 23.82 11.72
C ILE A 173 -20.23 24.76 11.67
N VAL A 174 -21.22 24.43 10.84
CA VAL A 174 -22.45 25.25 10.71
C VAL A 174 -23.22 25.33 12.03
N ALA A 175 -23.32 24.22 12.77
CA ALA A 175 -23.96 24.21 14.08
C ALA A 175 -23.22 25.08 15.10
N ALA A 176 -21.88 25.03 15.12
CA ALA A 176 -21.07 25.85 16.01
C ALA A 176 -21.22 27.35 15.71
N GLU A 177 -21.26 27.73 14.42
CA GLU A 177 -21.49 29.13 14.00
C GLU A 177 -22.89 29.63 14.40
N ALA A 178 -23.91 28.77 14.29
CA ALA A 178 -25.27 29.08 14.73
C ALA A 178 -25.37 29.28 16.25
N ASP A 179 -24.71 28.41 17.03
CA ASP A 179 -24.65 28.51 18.50
C ASP A 179 -23.93 29.78 18.96
N GLU A 180 -22.85 30.16 18.29
CA GLU A 180 -22.12 31.41 18.57
C GLU A 180 -22.98 32.64 18.27
N THR A 181 -23.69 32.64 17.14
CA THR A 181 -24.64 33.69 16.76
C THR A 181 -25.80 33.81 17.74
N TYR A 182 -26.32 32.68 18.22
CA TYR A 182 -27.36 32.67 19.26
C TYR A 182 -26.81 33.26 20.57
N ARG A 183 -25.63 32.84 21.02
CA ARG A 183 -25.01 33.35 22.26
C ARG A 183 -24.76 34.85 22.22
N SER A 184 -24.25 35.39 21.11
CA SER A 184 -23.98 36.83 20.98
C SER A 184 -25.27 37.66 21.08
N TYR A 185 -26.36 37.21 20.44
CA TYR A 185 -27.66 37.90 20.50
C TYR A 185 -28.23 38.04 21.92
N TYR A 186 -27.96 37.08 22.81
CA TYR A 186 -28.45 37.10 24.20
C TYR A 186 -27.44 37.67 25.21
N GLN A 187 -26.18 37.86 24.84
CA GLN A 187 -25.16 38.49 25.69
C GLN A 187 -25.11 40.02 25.54
N ASP A 188 -25.63 40.56 24.44
CA ASP A 188 -25.74 42.01 24.18
C ASP A 188 -27.05 42.65 24.71
N ARG A 189 -27.83 41.94 25.52
CA ARG A 189 -29.02 42.43 26.24
C ARG A 189 -28.84 42.37 27.75
#